data_AF-A0A919JXG4-F1
#
_entry.id   AF-A0A919JXG4-F1
#
_cell.length_a   1.000
_cell.length_b   1.000
_cell.length_c   1.000
_cell.angle_alpha   90.00
_cell.angle_beta   90.00
_cell.angle_gamma   90.00
#
_symmetry.space_group_name_H-M   'P 1'
#
loop_
_entity.id
_entity.type
_entity.pdbx_description
1 polymer ?
#
loop_
_entity_poly.entity_id
_entity_poly.type
_entity_poly.pdbx_seq_one_letter_code
_entity_poly.pdbx_strand_id
1 'polypeptide(L)' 'MTSDGVVELVTATPADGYAVQKVQDSPDNMAVYFNETGHSFIIHATWWDDRPFSQVSEIGQ' A
#
# COMPACT_ATOMS: atom_id res chain seq x y z
N MET A 1 19.14 -1.15 -15.95
CA MET A 1 17.68 -1.19 -16.15
C MET A 1 17.09 -0.23 -15.15
N THR A 2 16.61 0.93 -15.59
CA THR A 2 15.68 1.74 -14.81
C THR A 2 14.41 0.89 -14.70
N SER A 3 13.94 0.53 -13.51
CA SER A 3 12.64 -0.12 -13.40
C SER A 3 11.60 0.79 -14.01
N ASP A 4 10.61 0.25 -14.73
CA ASP A 4 9.53 1.02 -15.40
C ASP A 4 8.58 1.74 -14.41
N GLY A 5 9.04 2.01 -13.19
CA GLY A 5 8.27 2.61 -12.10
C GLY A 5 7.14 1.72 -11.58
N VAL A 6 7.09 0.45 -11.99
CA VAL A 6 6.00 -0.46 -11.61
C VAL A 6 6.13 -0.86 -10.14
N VAL A 7 5.04 -0.69 -9.40
CA VAL A 7 4.89 -1.12 -8.02
C VAL A 7 4.08 -2.42 -8.00
N GLU A 8 4.62 -3.45 -7.36
CA GLU A 8 3.97 -4.75 -7.26
C GLU A 8 3.79 -5.16 -5.80
N LEU A 9 2.65 -5.77 -5.49
CA LEU A 9 2.42 -6.39 -4.19
C LEU A 9 2.92 -7.82 -4.22
N VAL A 10 4.04 -8.08 -3.53
CA VAL A 10 4.59 -9.44 -3.39
C VAL A 10 3.79 -10.24 -2.37
N THR A 11 3.48 -9.64 -1.22
CA THR A 11 2.67 -10.25 -0.16
C THR A 11 2.04 -9.19 0.74
N ALA A 12 0.88 -9.50 1.30
CA ALA A 12 0.25 -8.76 2.39
C ALA A 12 -0.51 -9.75 3.28
N THR A 13 0.14 -10.18 4.35
CA THR A 13 -0.45 -11.09 5.35
C THR A 13 -0.96 -10.27 6.53
N PRO A 14 -2.28 -10.11 6.72
CA PRO A 14 -2.81 -9.41 7.89
C PRO A 14 -2.67 -10.25 9.16
N ALA A 15 -2.64 -9.57 10.30
CA ALA A 15 -2.95 -10.21 11.58
C ALA A 15 -4.46 -10.54 11.67
N ASP A 16 -4.83 -11.45 12.57
CA ASP A 16 -6.24 -11.79 12.81
C ASP A 16 -7.06 -10.54 13.14
N GLY A 17 -8.25 -10.43 12.54
CA GLY A 17 -9.14 -9.27 12.70
C GLY A 17 -8.96 -8.18 11.64
N TYR A 18 -7.87 -8.20 10.86
CA TYR A 18 -7.66 -7.29 9.75
C TYR A 18 -8.06 -7.89 8.41
N ALA A 19 -8.76 -7.11 7.59
CA ALA A 19 -9.00 -7.39 6.18
C ALA A 19 -8.01 -6.62 5.31
N VAL A 20 -7.41 -7.30 4.31
CA VAL A 20 -6.51 -6.66 3.34
C VAL A 20 -7.25 -6.31 2.07
N GLN A 21 -7.06 -5.09 1.59
CA GLN A 21 -7.50 -4.65 0.27
C GLN A 21 -6.35 -3.99 -0.48
N LYS A 22 -6.13 -4.39 -1.73
CA LYS A 22 -5.22 -3.73 -2.66
C LYS A 22 -6.02 -2.81 -3.59
N VAL A 23 -5.54 -1.60 -3.77
CA VAL A 23 -5.99 -0.67 -4.81
C VAL A 23 -4.77 -0.23 -5.62
N GLN A 24 -4.86 -0.26 -6.94
CA GLN A 24 -3.78 0.14 -7.83
C GLN A 24 -4.39 0.72 -9.10
N ASP A 25 -4.47 2.05 -9.16
CA ASP A 25 -5.11 2.76 -10.29
C ASP A 25 -4.19 2.88 -11.50
N SER A 26 -2.87 2.90 -11.26
CA SER A 26 -1.83 2.89 -12.29
C SER A 26 -0.67 1.98 -11.86
N PRO A 27 0.16 1.48 -12.81
CA PRO A 27 1.26 0.58 -12.47
C PRO A 27 2.23 1.15 -11.42
N ASP A 28 2.38 2.46 -11.35
CA ASP A 28 3.28 3.20 -10.46
C ASP A 28 2.65 3.72 -9.17
N ASN A 29 1.37 3.43 -8.90
CA ASN A 29 0.64 3.97 -7.75
C ASN A 29 -0.26 2.91 -7.11
N MET A 30 0.14 2.40 -5.95
CA MET A 30 -0.54 1.33 -5.23
C MET A 30 -0.80 1.71 -3.77
N ALA A 31 -1.99 1.40 -3.28
CA ALA A 31 -2.32 1.44 -1.86
C ALA A 31 -2.74 0.04 -1.37
N VAL A 32 -2.26 -0.35 -0.20
CA VAL A 32 -2.68 -1.56 0.50
C VAL A 32 -3.28 -1.14 1.84
N TYR A 33 -4.54 -1.51 2.03
CA TYR A 33 -5.31 -1.21 3.22
C TYR A 33 -5.34 -2.45 4.10
N PHE A 34 -5.09 -2.25 5.39
CA PHE A 34 -5.30 -3.21 6.46
C PHE A 34 -6.38 -2.62 7.34
N ASN A 35 -7.61 -3.12 7.20
CA ASN A 35 -8.77 -2.57 7.87
C ASN A 35 -9.22 -3.50 9.01
N GLU A 36 -9.36 -2.97 10.21
CA GLU A 36 -10.09 -3.62 11.30
C GLU A 36 -11.26 -2.72 11.75
N THR A 37 -12.06 -3.19 12.71
CA THR A 37 -13.19 -2.38 13.19
C THR A 37 -12.69 -1.17 13.96
N GLY A 38 -12.94 0.03 13.44
CA GLY A 38 -12.60 1.30 14.10
C GLY A 38 -11.16 1.77 13.92
N HIS A 39 -10.32 0.99 13.24
CA HIS A 39 -8.91 1.29 13.05
C HIS A 39 -8.39 0.71 11.72
N SER A 40 -7.45 1.39 11.07
CA SER A 40 -6.93 0.97 9.77
C SER A 40 -5.52 1.48 9.52
N PHE A 41 -4.70 0.67 8.86
CA PHE A 41 -3.44 1.09 8.28
C PHE A 41 -3.52 1.14 6.77
N ILE A 42 -2.90 2.15 6.17
CA ILE A 42 -2.77 2.29 4.73
C ILE A 42 -1.28 2.37 4.40
N ILE A 43 -0.81 1.44 3.60
CA ILE A 43 0.51 1.50 2.98
C ILE A 43 0.33 2.04 1.57
N HIS A 44 0.71 3.29 1.34
CA HIS A 44 0.77 3.88 0.02
C HIS A 44 2.19 3.73 -0.53
N ALA A 45 2.34 3.13 -1.70
CA ALA A 45 3.60 2.93 -2.39
C ALA A 45 3.48 3.45 -3.82
N THR A 46 4.42 4.30 -4.23
CA THR A 46 4.43 4.89 -5.56
C THR A 46 5.84 5.11 -6.07
N TRP A 47 6.00 5.12 -7.39
CA TRP A 47 7.19 5.66 -8.01
C TRP A 47 7.02 7.16 -8.21
N TRP A 48 7.79 7.97 -7.49
CA TRP A 48 7.66 9.42 -7.48
C TRP A 48 9.03 10.08 -7.49
N ASP A 49 9.23 11.08 -8.36
CA ASP A 49 10.48 11.83 -8.44
C ASP A 49 11.71 10.93 -8.73
N ASP A 50 11.58 10.04 -9.72
CA ASP A 50 12.60 9.06 -10.15
C ASP A 50 13.10 8.10 -9.05
N ARG A 51 12.29 7.87 -8.00
CA ARG A 51 12.61 6.96 -6.90
C ARG A 51 11.36 6.28 -6.33
N PRO A 52 11.52 5.15 -5.64
CA PRO A 52 10.42 4.58 -4.86
C PRO A 52 10.12 5.47 -3.65
N PHE A 53 8.83 5.68 -3.39
CA PHE A 53 8.31 6.33 -2.20
C PHE A 53 7.25 5.45 -1.54
N SER A 54 7.26 5.40 -0.21
CA SER A 54 6.22 4.73 0.55
C SER A 54 5.87 5.52 1.81
N GLN A 55 4.59 5.56 2.14
CA GLN A 55 4.07 6.15 3.36
C GLN A 55 3.11 5.19 4.04
N VAL A 56 3.19 5.13 5.37
CA VAL A 56 2.21 4.44 6.21
C VAL A 56 1.37 5.48 6.91
N SER A 57 0.06 5.33 6.80
CA SER A 57 -0.93 6.15 7.49
C SER A 57 -1.77 5.27 8.39
N GLU A 58 -2.06 5.77 9.59
CA GLU A 58 -2.94 5.14 10.58
C GLU A 58 -4.20 5.99 10.72
N ILE A 59 -5.37 5.34 10.70
CA ILE A 59 -6.68 6.01 10.75
C ILE A 59 -7.54 5.31 11.81
N GLY A 60 -8.14 6.09 12.71
CA GLY A 60 -8.96 5.58 13.82
C GLY A 60 -8.16 5.42 15.11
N GLN A 61 -8.84 5.52 16.27
CA GLN A 61 -8.32 5.30 17.62
C GLN A 61 -9.42 4.72 18.52
#